data_AF-A0AA42IZ96-F1
#
_entry.id   AF-A0AA42IZ96-F1
#
_cell.length_a   1.000
_cell.length_b   1.000
_cell.length_c   1.000
_cell.angle_alpha   90.00
_cell.angle_beta   90.00
_cell.angle_gamma   90.00
#
_symmetry.space_group_name_H-M   'P 1'
#
loop_
_entity.id
_entity.type
_entity.pdbx_description
1 polymer ?
#
loop_
_entity_poly.entity_id
_entity_poly.type
_entity_poly.pdbx_seq_one_letter_code
_entity_poly.pdbx_strand_id
1 'polypeptide(L)'
;MTARTGRFGWPASWRRQAAWLCLACLAGLACLGYLPAANAAATNANANAAAQDFNRAAELARYRSWLEDFTQDLDTLSATRRPLSDAQLDEMFARTVVPASRAAGFIRQTFARRGTDGTYTAQTGPRRVLLGVLNSGIPAGQGGRYPETDPALDVADLTVWYLHVDVGDMTNTYLLSGEHFTPYRLPPPGKLERKAYPFLLMQADHGALRLGGVSSELWGLIVYLHNAAY
;
A
#
# COMPACT_ATOMS: atom_id res chain seq x y z
N MET A 1 -16.83 -43.68 0.26
CA MET A 1 -16.87 -43.46 -1.20
C MET A 1 -18.14 -42.66 -1.47
N THR A 2 -18.15 -41.42 -1.96
CA THR A 2 -17.25 -40.73 -2.89
C THR A 2 -17.40 -39.21 -2.64
N ALA A 3 -16.29 -38.50 -2.40
CA ALA A 3 -16.29 -37.06 -2.20
C ALA A 3 -16.40 -36.32 -3.55
N ARG A 4 -17.33 -35.37 -3.66
CA ARG A 4 -17.41 -34.43 -4.79
C ARG A 4 -16.35 -33.34 -4.59
N THR A 5 -15.31 -33.39 -5.42
CA THR A 5 -14.34 -32.33 -5.60
C THR A 5 -14.96 -31.18 -6.41
N GLY A 6 -15.52 -30.19 -5.72
CA GLY A 6 -15.91 -28.92 -6.32
C GLY A 6 -14.66 -28.08 -6.62
N ARG A 7 -14.15 -28.15 -7.86
CA ARG A 7 -13.21 -27.14 -8.38
C ARG A 7 -13.97 -25.82 -8.52
N PHE A 8 -13.68 -24.85 -7.66
CA PHE A 8 -14.08 -23.47 -7.88
C PHE A 8 -13.23 -22.87 -9.01
N GLY A 9 -13.75 -22.97 -10.23
CA GLY A 9 -13.25 -22.24 -11.39
C GLY A 9 -13.71 -20.78 -11.31
N TRP A 10 -12.76 -19.85 -11.34
CA TRP A 10 -13.05 -18.42 -11.38
C TRP A 10 -13.59 -18.06 -12.77
N PRO A 11 -14.67 -17.27 -12.91
CA PRO A 11 -15.18 -16.87 -14.22
C PRO A 11 -14.22 -15.92 -14.93
N ALA A 12 -14.03 -16.15 -16.23
CA ALA A 12 -13.03 -15.55 -17.11
C ALA A 12 -13.30 -14.08 -17.54
N SER A 13 -13.99 -13.27 -16.71
CA SER A 13 -14.31 -11.87 -17.04
C SER A 13 -13.29 -10.83 -16.54
N TRP A 14 -12.20 -11.26 -15.90
CA TRP A 14 -11.20 -10.38 -15.27
C TRP A 14 -10.13 -9.82 -16.24
N ARG A 15 -10.33 -9.96 -17.56
CA ARG A 15 -9.43 -9.43 -18.60
C ARG A 15 -10.20 -8.54 -19.55
N ARG A 16 -10.22 -7.24 -19.24
CA ARG A 16 -10.55 -6.05 -20.07
C ARG A 16 -10.70 -4.94 -19.04
N GLN A 17 -9.80 -3.98 -18.89
CA GLN A 17 -9.59 -2.86 -19.82
C GLN A 17 -8.19 -2.27 -19.55
N ALA A 18 -7.28 -2.42 -20.49
CA ALA A 18 -6.03 -1.68 -20.54
C ALA A 18 -5.82 -1.24 -21.98
N ALA A 19 -6.38 -0.08 -22.29
CA ALA A 19 -6.06 0.72 -23.47
C ALA A 19 -6.46 2.13 -23.07
N TRP A 20 -5.53 3.08 -23.14
CA TRP A 20 -5.69 4.42 -23.74
C TRP A 20 -4.39 5.20 -23.52
N LEU A 21 -3.63 5.29 -24.62
CA LEU A 21 -2.78 6.40 -25.11
C LEU A 21 -1.34 6.56 -24.57
N CYS A 22 -0.42 6.05 -25.40
CA CYS A 22 0.87 6.66 -25.70
C CYS A 22 0.73 7.94 -26.56
N LEU A 23 1.85 8.69 -26.63
CA LEU A 23 2.23 9.79 -27.55
C LEU A 23 1.91 11.24 -27.13
N ALA A 24 2.95 11.90 -26.58
CA ALA A 24 3.43 13.24 -26.98
C ALA A 24 4.67 13.56 -26.10
N CYS A 25 5.76 14.20 -26.53
CA CYS A 25 6.37 14.49 -27.81
C CYS A 25 7.80 14.92 -27.47
N LEU A 26 8.79 14.32 -28.14
CA LEU A 26 10.18 14.78 -28.18
C LEU A 26 10.26 15.96 -29.17
N ALA A 27 10.53 17.17 -28.68
CA ALA A 27 11.11 18.34 -29.37
C ALA A 27 11.18 19.49 -28.34
N GLY A 28 12.21 20.30 -28.20
CA GLY A 28 13.37 20.53 -29.04
C GLY A 28 14.36 21.47 -28.34
N LEU A 29 15.49 21.63 -29.02
CA LEU A 29 16.69 22.37 -28.67
C LEU A 29 16.49 23.86 -28.29
N ALA A 30 17.36 24.29 -27.38
CA ALA A 30 18.18 25.51 -27.40
C ALA A 30 17.55 26.86 -27.79
N CYS A 31 17.54 27.79 -26.83
CA CYS A 31 17.89 29.20 -27.06
C CYS A 31 18.51 29.81 -25.78
N LEU A 32 19.77 30.23 -25.91
CA LEU A 32 20.46 31.20 -25.06
C LEU A 32 19.77 32.57 -25.13
N GLY A 33 19.72 33.31 -24.02
CA GLY A 33 19.47 34.76 -24.06
C GLY A 33 19.04 35.41 -22.74
N TYR A 34 19.99 36.12 -22.11
CA TYR A 34 19.86 37.39 -21.37
C TYR A 34 18.89 37.55 -20.16
N LEU A 35 19.51 37.83 -18.99
CA LEU A 35 18.98 38.57 -17.83
C LEU A 35 19.06 40.10 -18.10
N PRO A 36 18.21 40.99 -17.53
CA PRO A 36 18.24 41.28 -16.08
C PRO A 36 16.92 41.69 -15.35
N ALA A 37 16.99 41.51 -14.03
CA ALA A 37 16.31 42.13 -12.88
C ALA A 37 15.00 42.94 -13.04
N ALA A 38 13.94 42.52 -12.31
CA ALA A 38 13.02 43.42 -11.60
C ALA A 38 12.20 42.67 -10.52
N ASN A 39 12.22 43.24 -9.31
CA ASN A 39 11.34 43.09 -8.15
C ASN A 39 10.20 42.04 -8.19
N ALA A 40 10.29 41.05 -7.29
CA ALA A 40 9.10 40.37 -6.78
C ALA A 40 9.12 40.44 -5.25
N ALA A 41 8.06 41.06 -4.73
CA ALA A 41 7.76 41.21 -3.33
C ALA A 41 7.90 39.88 -2.57
N ALA A 42 8.44 39.98 -1.35
CA ALA A 42 8.39 38.94 -0.34
C ALA A 42 6.93 38.52 -0.13
N THR A 43 6.53 37.44 -0.80
CA THR A 43 5.30 36.73 -0.50
C THR A 43 5.66 35.66 0.52
N ASN A 44 4.92 35.67 1.63
CA ASN A 44 4.96 34.65 2.67
C ASN A 44 4.89 33.25 2.04
N ALA A 45 6.04 32.60 1.87
CA ALA A 45 6.16 31.22 1.41
C ALA A 45 5.88 30.20 2.53
N ASN A 46 5.03 30.56 3.49
CA ASN A 46 4.62 29.72 4.61
C ASN A 46 3.09 29.68 4.65
N ALA A 47 2.49 28.85 3.79
CA ALA A 47 1.15 28.25 3.95
C ALA A 47 0.62 27.53 2.68
N ASN A 48 1.46 27.21 1.68
CA ASN A 48 1.02 26.44 0.49
C ASN A 48 2.09 25.42 0.03
N ALA A 49 2.71 24.71 0.99
CA ALA A 49 3.32 23.41 0.71
C ALA A 49 2.26 22.28 0.77
N ALA A 50 0.99 22.62 0.51
CA ALA A 50 -0.15 21.73 0.54
C ALA A 50 -0.49 21.33 -0.90
N ALA A 51 -0.42 20.02 -1.16
CA ALA A 51 -0.59 19.38 -2.47
C ALA A 51 0.55 19.66 -3.46
N GLN A 52 1.69 19.00 -3.24
CA GLN A 52 2.42 18.46 -4.39
C GLN A 52 1.39 17.67 -5.20
N ASP A 53 1.13 18.07 -6.46
CA ASP A 53 0.09 17.45 -7.29
C ASP A 53 0.25 15.93 -7.26
N PHE A 54 -0.72 15.24 -6.64
CA PHE A 54 -0.71 13.78 -6.56
C PHE A 54 -0.88 13.22 -7.98
N ASN A 55 0.25 12.93 -8.64
CA ASN A 55 0.26 12.36 -9.96
C ASN A 55 -0.15 10.89 -9.89
N ARG A 56 -1.46 10.65 -9.98
CA ARG A 56 -2.07 9.33 -9.92
C ARG A 56 -1.37 8.29 -10.79
N ALA A 57 -0.94 8.64 -12.00
CA ALA A 57 -0.28 7.70 -12.90
C ALA A 57 1.12 7.33 -12.40
N ALA A 58 1.91 8.31 -11.98
CA ALA A 58 3.24 8.07 -11.42
C ALA A 58 3.16 7.28 -10.11
N GLU A 59 2.22 7.62 -9.23
CA GLU A 59 2.05 6.94 -7.94
C GLU A 59 1.50 5.53 -8.11
N LEU A 60 0.63 5.30 -9.09
CA LEU A 60 0.21 3.94 -9.47
C LEU A 60 1.42 3.13 -9.98
N ALA A 61 2.28 3.69 -10.84
CA ALA A 61 3.46 2.97 -11.32
C ALA A 61 4.42 2.59 -10.17
N ARG A 62 4.68 3.53 -9.24
CA ARG A 62 5.48 3.28 -8.04
C ARG A 62 4.86 2.21 -7.14
N TYR A 63 3.54 2.29 -6.92
CA TYR A 63 2.79 1.30 -6.17
C TYR A 63 2.89 -0.09 -6.77
N ARG A 64 2.80 -0.20 -8.10
CA ARG A 64 2.87 -1.50 -8.80
C ARG A 64 4.26 -2.11 -8.74
N SER A 65 5.29 -1.29 -8.93
CA SER A 65 6.68 -1.70 -8.76
C SER A 65 6.96 -2.20 -7.33
N TRP A 66 6.50 -1.47 -6.31
CA TRP A 66 6.60 -1.92 -4.93
C TRP A 66 5.83 -3.22 -4.66
N LEU A 67 4.62 -3.36 -5.19
CA LEU A 67 3.78 -4.53 -4.95
C LEU A 67 4.39 -5.81 -5.54
N GLU A 68 5.09 -5.69 -6.68
CA GLU A 68 5.83 -6.80 -7.28
C GLU A 68 6.95 -7.28 -6.35
N ASP A 69 7.81 -6.37 -5.91
CA ASP A 69 8.89 -6.68 -4.94
C ASP A 69 8.31 -7.26 -3.63
N PHE A 70 7.25 -6.65 -3.10
CA PHE A 70 6.62 -7.11 -1.86
C PHE A 70 6.00 -8.52 -2.01
N THR A 71 5.46 -8.82 -3.19
CA THR A 71 4.94 -10.16 -3.50
C THR A 71 6.08 -11.18 -3.53
N GLN A 72 7.23 -10.82 -4.10
CA GLN A 72 8.42 -11.67 -4.15
C GLN A 72 8.98 -11.95 -2.74
N ASP A 73 9.00 -10.95 -1.85
CA ASP A 73 9.42 -11.14 -0.46
C ASP A 73 8.49 -12.12 0.27
N LEU A 74 7.17 -12.00 0.06
CA LEU A 74 6.19 -12.95 0.61
C LEU A 74 6.31 -14.37 0.02
N ASP A 75 6.61 -14.50 -1.27
CA ASP A 75 6.89 -15.80 -1.90
C ASP A 75 8.15 -16.43 -1.30
N THR A 76 9.20 -15.62 -1.09
CA THR A 76 10.46 -16.05 -0.46
C THR A 76 10.22 -16.54 0.96
N LEU A 77 9.45 -15.78 1.76
CA LEU A 77 9.05 -16.21 3.10
C LEU A 77 8.29 -17.54 3.04
N SER A 78 7.27 -17.63 2.17
CA SER A 78 6.45 -18.84 2.04
C SER A 78 7.23 -20.07 1.58
N ALA A 79 8.28 -19.90 0.79
CA ALA A 79 9.14 -20.98 0.33
C ALA A 79 10.18 -21.40 1.38
N THR A 80 10.44 -20.55 2.37
CA THR A 80 11.45 -20.78 3.40
C THR A 80 10.99 -21.85 4.39
N ARG A 81 11.70 -22.99 4.39
CA ARG A 81 11.40 -24.15 5.27
C ARG A 81 12.13 -24.08 6.62
N ARG A 82 13.24 -23.35 6.69
CA ARG A 82 14.06 -23.23 7.90
C ARG A 82 13.51 -22.16 8.84
N PRO A 83 13.76 -22.25 10.16
CA PRO A 83 13.50 -21.13 11.06
C PRO A 83 14.32 -19.89 10.69
N LEU A 84 13.73 -18.72 10.95
CA LEU A 84 14.32 -17.39 10.74
C LEU A 84 14.45 -16.65 12.08
N SER A 85 15.56 -15.97 12.30
CA SER A 85 15.66 -14.98 13.39
C SER A 85 14.92 -13.69 13.05
N ASP A 86 14.69 -12.81 14.03
CA ASP A 86 14.12 -11.47 13.78
C ASP A 86 14.92 -10.70 12.71
N ALA A 87 16.25 -10.67 12.83
CA ALA A 87 17.11 -9.97 11.88
C ALA A 87 17.04 -10.56 10.46
N GLN A 88 16.93 -11.90 10.33
CA GLN A 88 16.77 -12.53 9.01
C GLN A 88 15.44 -12.22 8.37
N LEU A 89 14.38 -12.08 9.17
CA LEU A 89 13.07 -11.70 8.67
C LEU A 89 13.03 -10.22 8.28
N ASP A 90 13.63 -9.34 9.08
CA ASP A 90 13.73 -7.91 8.72
C ASP A 90 14.56 -7.71 7.46
N GLU A 91 15.70 -8.40 7.33
CA GLU A 91 16.54 -8.34 6.12
C GLU A 91 15.77 -8.79 4.87
N MET A 92 14.96 -9.86 4.99
CA MET A 92 14.15 -10.37 3.89
C MET A 92 13.18 -9.33 3.31
N PHE A 93 12.66 -8.42 4.15
CA PHE A 93 11.68 -7.41 3.74
C PHE A 93 12.24 -5.99 3.70
N ALA A 94 13.54 -5.77 3.96
CA ALA A 94 14.13 -4.44 4.14
C ALA A 94 13.93 -3.50 2.92
N ARG A 95 13.75 -4.08 1.73
CA ARG A 95 13.47 -3.36 0.48
C ARG A 95 12.03 -2.88 0.36
N THR A 96 11.07 -3.56 0.97
CA THR A 96 9.63 -3.36 0.73
C THR A 96 8.87 -2.96 1.99
N VAL A 97 9.47 -3.14 3.16
CA VAL A 97 8.91 -2.83 4.49
C VAL A 97 9.91 -1.98 5.26
N VAL A 98 9.41 -0.98 5.96
CA VAL A 98 10.22 -0.16 6.87
C VAL A 98 10.57 -1.00 8.10
N PRO A 99 11.86 -1.23 8.41
CA PRO A 99 12.26 -1.97 9.61
C PRO A 99 11.68 -1.36 10.88
N ALA A 100 11.35 -2.21 11.87
CA ALA A 100 10.74 -1.81 13.16
C ALA A 100 9.40 -1.04 13.07
N SER A 101 8.82 -0.88 11.88
CA SER A 101 7.51 -0.23 11.71
C SER A 101 6.34 -1.16 12.07
N ARG A 102 5.12 -0.60 12.06
CA ARG A 102 3.88 -1.37 12.20
C ARG A 102 3.75 -2.46 11.13
N ALA A 103 4.26 -2.22 9.92
CA ALA A 103 4.28 -3.22 8.86
C ALA A 103 5.20 -4.40 9.18
N ALA A 104 6.37 -4.16 9.77
CA ALA A 104 7.29 -5.23 10.17
C ALA A 104 6.65 -6.14 11.24
N GLY A 105 5.89 -5.57 12.17
CA GLY A 105 5.05 -6.31 13.12
C GLY A 105 3.91 -7.06 12.43
N PHE A 106 3.23 -6.42 11.48
CA PHE A 106 2.15 -7.02 10.69
C PHE A 106 2.62 -8.28 9.93
N ILE A 107 3.79 -8.24 9.28
CA ILE A 107 4.35 -9.41 8.57
C ILE A 107 4.58 -10.57 9.53
N ARG A 108 5.21 -10.32 10.68
CA ARG A 108 5.46 -11.32 11.72
C ARG A 108 4.18 -11.96 12.22
N GLN A 109 3.15 -11.16 12.50
CA GLN A 109 1.89 -11.64 13.07
C GLN A 109 1.04 -12.39 12.04
N THR A 110 1.13 -12.01 10.77
CA THR A 110 0.23 -12.51 9.72
C THR A 110 0.83 -13.70 8.97
N PHE A 111 2.12 -13.66 8.66
CA PHE A 111 2.79 -14.61 7.75
C PHE A 111 3.89 -15.43 8.42
N ALA A 112 4.12 -15.24 9.71
CA ALA A 112 5.03 -16.07 10.48
C ALA A 112 4.41 -16.58 11.78
N ARG A 113 4.91 -17.72 12.24
CA ARG A 113 4.62 -18.28 13.56
C ARG A 113 5.89 -18.26 14.39
N ARG A 114 5.82 -17.61 15.55
CA ARG A 114 6.94 -17.53 16.50
C ARG A 114 7.02 -18.80 17.35
N GLY A 115 8.18 -19.45 17.34
CA GLY A 115 8.54 -20.58 18.18
C GLY A 115 8.91 -20.15 19.61
N THR A 116 9.02 -21.13 20.52
CA THR A 116 9.43 -20.90 21.91
C THR A 116 10.89 -20.47 22.04
N ASP A 117 11.71 -20.82 21.05
CA ASP A 117 13.10 -20.39 20.91
C ASP A 117 13.24 -18.97 20.33
N GLY A 118 12.13 -18.29 20.06
CA GLY A 118 12.08 -16.94 19.50
C GLY A 118 12.29 -16.86 18.00
N THR A 119 12.45 -18.00 17.31
CA THR A 119 12.57 -18.04 15.84
C THR A 119 11.20 -18.04 15.17
N TYR A 120 11.17 -17.74 13.87
CA TYR A 120 9.96 -17.67 13.07
C TYR A 120 9.96 -18.74 11.99
N THR A 121 8.80 -19.38 11.80
CA THR A 121 8.54 -20.26 10.66
C THR A 121 7.42 -19.67 9.83
N ALA A 122 7.48 -19.84 8.51
CA ALA A 122 6.45 -19.30 7.62
C ALA A 122 5.08 -19.94 7.88
N GLN A 123 4.02 -19.15 7.80
CA GLN A 123 2.64 -19.61 7.77
C GLN A 123 1.90 -18.95 6.60
N THR A 124 0.88 -19.63 6.06
CA THR A 124 0.19 -19.13 4.86
C THR A 124 -0.61 -17.86 5.12
N GLY A 125 -1.30 -17.76 6.26
CA GLY A 125 -2.19 -16.65 6.59
C GLY A 125 -3.22 -16.35 5.47
N PRO A 126 -3.77 -15.12 5.42
CA PRO A 126 -4.65 -14.67 4.35
C PRO A 126 -3.88 -14.21 3.10
N ARG A 127 -2.68 -14.75 2.81
CA ARG A 127 -1.77 -14.23 1.77
C ARG A 127 -2.45 -14.02 0.42
N ARG A 128 -3.21 -15.01 -0.04
CA ARG A 128 -3.92 -14.95 -1.33
C ARG A 128 -4.91 -13.78 -1.38
N VAL A 129 -5.63 -13.54 -0.29
CA VAL A 129 -6.64 -12.47 -0.21
C VAL A 129 -5.96 -11.11 -0.04
N LEU A 130 -4.92 -11.01 0.80
CA LEU A 130 -4.10 -9.80 0.93
C LEU A 130 -3.57 -9.37 -0.44
N LEU A 131 -2.90 -10.26 -1.16
CA LEU A 131 -2.32 -9.95 -2.47
C LEU A 131 -3.41 -9.66 -3.51
N GLY A 132 -4.56 -10.33 -3.46
CA GLY A 132 -5.71 -10.00 -4.32
C GLY A 132 -6.24 -8.59 -4.09
N VAL A 133 -6.39 -8.18 -2.82
CA VAL A 133 -6.83 -6.83 -2.42
C VAL A 133 -5.81 -5.78 -2.85
N LEU A 134 -4.52 -5.98 -2.54
CA LEU A 134 -3.47 -5.05 -2.95
C LEU A 134 -3.34 -4.97 -4.48
N ASN A 135 -3.42 -6.10 -5.18
CA ASN A 135 -3.39 -6.08 -6.64
C ASN A 135 -4.58 -5.34 -7.27
N SER A 136 -5.72 -5.27 -6.57
CA SER A 136 -6.88 -4.49 -7.01
C SER A 136 -6.87 -3.06 -6.45
N GLY A 137 -5.87 -2.73 -5.64
CA GLY A 137 -5.63 -1.43 -5.05
C GLY A 137 -5.12 -0.41 -6.06
N ILE A 138 -5.69 0.79 -6.03
CA ILE A 138 -5.26 1.94 -6.82
C ILE A 138 -5.06 3.12 -5.86
N PRO A 139 -3.86 3.73 -5.82
CA PRO A 139 -3.64 4.94 -5.03
C PRO A 139 -4.62 6.05 -5.45
N ALA A 140 -5.49 6.45 -4.51
CA ALA A 140 -6.58 7.38 -4.76
C ALA A 140 -6.23 8.82 -4.33
N GLY A 141 -5.32 8.97 -3.37
CA GLY A 141 -4.85 10.26 -2.86
C GLY A 141 -3.89 10.08 -1.69
N GLN A 142 -3.37 11.18 -1.17
CA GLN A 142 -2.48 11.20 0.00
C GLN A 142 -3.13 11.95 1.17
N GLY A 143 -3.03 11.37 2.36
CA GLY A 143 -3.52 11.95 3.61
C GLY A 143 -2.47 12.75 4.38
N GLY A 144 -1.32 13.06 3.77
CA GLY A 144 -0.20 13.76 4.41
C GLY A 144 0.64 12.86 5.32
N ARG A 145 1.53 13.47 6.12
CA ARG A 145 2.38 12.78 7.10
C ARG A 145 1.51 12.08 8.14
N TYR A 146 1.81 10.83 8.41
CA TYR A 146 1.18 10.07 9.48
C TYR A 146 1.71 10.57 10.85
N PRO A 147 0.85 10.99 11.77
CA PRO A 147 1.26 11.44 13.09
C PRO A 147 1.47 10.23 14.00
N GLU A 148 2.60 9.52 13.87
CA GLU A 148 2.93 8.44 14.79
C GLU A 148 3.10 9.02 16.21
N THR A 149 2.40 8.42 17.17
CA THR A 149 2.41 8.88 18.57
C THR A 149 3.16 7.93 19.48
N ASP A 150 3.44 6.71 19.01
CA ASP A 150 4.24 5.73 19.73
C ASP A 150 5.73 5.94 19.40
N PRO A 151 6.56 6.40 20.37
CA PRO A 151 7.97 6.65 20.11
C PRO A 151 8.75 5.40 19.67
N ALA A 152 8.28 4.19 20.01
CA ALA A 152 8.92 2.95 19.58
C ALA A 152 8.66 2.62 18.10
N LEU A 153 7.66 3.27 17.49
CA LEU A 153 7.25 3.05 16.10
C LEU A 153 7.50 4.27 15.20
N ASP A 154 7.91 5.41 15.77
CA ASP A 154 8.29 6.62 15.04
C ASP A 154 9.71 6.51 14.46
N VAL A 155 9.88 5.51 13.58
CA VAL A 155 11.18 5.13 12.99
C VAL A 155 11.40 5.70 11.60
N ALA A 156 10.38 6.30 10.99
CA ALA A 156 10.44 6.87 9.65
C ALA A 156 9.33 7.90 9.40
N ASP A 157 9.59 8.83 8.49
CA ASP A 157 8.58 9.73 7.96
C ASP A 157 7.61 8.98 7.03
N LEU A 158 6.47 8.56 7.58
CA LEU A 158 5.44 7.83 6.85
C LEU A 158 4.38 8.79 6.29
N THR A 159 3.94 8.52 5.06
CA THR A 159 2.83 9.23 4.41
C THR A 159 1.63 8.30 4.29
N VAL A 160 0.43 8.85 4.52
CA VAL A 160 -0.84 8.14 4.31
C VAL A 160 -1.16 8.08 2.82
N TRP A 161 -1.29 6.88 2.27
CA TRP A 161 -1.67 6.63 0.88
C TRP A 161 -3.06 5.97 0.86
N TYR A 162 -4.08 6.74 0.52
CA TYR A 162 -5.44 6.22 0.39
C TYR A 162 -5.54 5.28 -0.80
N LEU A 163 -6.18 4.13 -0.58
CA LEU A 163 -6.26 3.06 -1.56
C LEU A 163 -7.72 2.82 -1.93
N HIS A 164 -8.05 3.05 -3.20
CA HIS A 164 -9.30 2.55 -3.77
C HIS A 164 -9.12 1.06 -4.04
N VAL A 165 -10.04 0.23 -3.55
CA VAL A 165 -10.00 -1.22 -3.77
C VAL A 165 -11.25 -1.61 -4.54
N ASP A 166 -11.05 -2.19 -5.72
CA ASP A 166 -12.13 -2.71 -6.56
C ASP A 166 -12.05 -4.24 -6.65
N VAL A 167 -12.73 -4.95 -5.74
CA VAL A 167 -12.82 -6.42 -5.75
C VAL A 167 -14.25 -6.93 -5.88
N GLY A 168 -15.14 -6.14 -6.51
CA GLY A 168 -16.53 -6.49 -6.79
C GLY A 168 -17.48 -6.29 -5.61
N ASP A 169 -18.72 -6.80 -5.73
CA ASP A 169 -19.86 -6.44 -4.87
C ASP A 169 -19.64 -6.68 -3.37
N MET A 170 -18.91 -7.74 -2.98
CA MET A 170 -18.62 -8.01 -1.57
C MET A 170 -17.77 -6.92 -0.92
N THR A 171 -16.86 -6.30 -1.67
CA THR A 171 -16.11 -5.12 -1.21
C THR A 171 -17.06 -3.99 -0.88
N ASN A 172 -18.06 -3.77 -1.73
CA ASN A 172 -19.01 -2.68 -1.57
C ASN A 172 -19.85 -2.88 -0.31
N THR A 173 -20.21 -4.12 0.04
CA THR A 173 -20.90 -4.41 1.31
C THR A 173 -20.08 -3.95 2.51
N TYR A 174 -18.78 -4.28 2.55
CA TYR A 174 -17.92 -3.86 3.66
C TYR A 174 -17.65 -2.35 3.65
N LEU A 175 -17.30 -1.78 2.50
CA LEU A 175 -16.91 -0.38 2.36
C LEU A 175 -18.08 0.58 2.60
N LEU A 176 -19.31 0.21 2.22
CA LEU A 176 -20.50 1.04 2.42
C LEU A 176 -21.15 0.82 3.80
N SER A 177 -20.58 -0.07 4.63
CA SER A 177 -21.08 -0.29 5.99
C SER A 177 -20.77 0.90 6.90
N GLY A 178 -21.82 1.44 7.52
CA GLY A 178 -21.70 2.46 8.58
C GLY A 178 -21.00 1.98 9.85
N GLU A 179 -20.79 0.67 10.01
CA GLU A 179 -20.02 0.09 11.10
C GLU A 179 -18.52 0.35 10.95
N HIS A 180 -18.02 0.34 9.71
CA HIS A 180 -16.60 0.43 9.40
C HIS A 180 -16.20 1.82 8.87
N PHE A 181 -17.14 2.54 8.25
CA PHE A 181 -16.88 3.85 7.65
C PHE A 181 -17.95 4.90 7.99
N THR A 182 -17.51 6.13 8.26
CA THR A 182 -18.39 7.23 8.72
C THR A 182 -18.09 8.58 8.04
N PRO A 183 -18.75 8.89 6.90
CA PRO A 183 -19.10 7.98 5.81
C PRO A 183 -17.87 7.54 4.99
N TYR A 184 -18.02 6.48 4.20
CA TYR A 184 -17.04 6.06 3.20
C TYR A 184 -16.89 7.13 2.10
N ARG A 185 -15.73 7.79 2.07
CA ARG A 185 -15.37 8.80 1.09
C ARG A 185 -13.86 9.00 1.08
N LEU A 186 -13.31 9.42 -0.05
CA LEU A 186 -11.92 9.85 -0.10
C LEU A 186 -11.77 11.16 0.69
N PRO A 187 -10.88 11.23 1.72
CA PRO A 187 -10.65 12.46 2.46
C PRO A 187 -9.96 13.53 1.60
N PRO A 188 -10.04 14.82 2.00
CA PRO A 188 -9.31 15.89 1.31
C PRO A 188 -7.80 15.62 1.25
N PRO A 189 -7.11 16.06 0.18
CA PRO A 189 -5.67 15.91 0.06
C PRO A 189 -4.92 16.49 1.27
N GLY A 190 -3.89 15.77 1.74
CA GLY A 190 -3.07 16.17 2.88
C GLY A 190 -3.72 15.96 4.25
N LYS A 191 -4.93 15.39 4.31
CA LYS A 191 -5.65 15.16 5.56
C LYS A 191 -5.85 13.67 5.84
N LEU A 192 -5.38 13.21 6.99
CA LEU A 192 -5.70 11.90 7.54
C LEU A 192 -7.10 11.93 8.18
N GLU A 193 -8.01 11.06 7.72
CA GLU A 193 -9.29 10.79 8.38
C GLU A 193 -9.45 9.28 8.60
N ARG A 194 -9.57 8.86 9.87
CA ARG A 194 -9.85 7.46 10.22
C ARG A 194 -11.30 7.10 9.93
N LYS A 195 -11.57 5.82 9.64
CA LYS A 195 -12.89 5.32 9.26
C LYS A 195 -13.52 6.08 8.06
N ALA A 196 -12.71 6.69 7.20
CA ALA A 196 -13.21 7.36 6.01
C ALA A 196 -12.87 6.58 4.74
N TYR A 197 -11.66 6.02 4.68
CA TYR A 197 -11.15 5.31 3.50
C TYR A 197 -9.99 4.37 3.88
N PRO A 198 -9.84 3.21 3.23
CA PRO A 198 -8.67 2.34 3.40
C PRO A 198 -7.38 3.07 3.01
N PHE A 199 -6.28 2.79 3.73
CA PHE A 199 -4.97 3.34 3.35
C PHE A 199 -3.81 2.41 3.74
N LEU A 200 -2.67 2.68 3.11
CA LEU A 200 -1.36 2.18 3.52
C LEU A 200 -0.54 3.34 4.09
N LEU A 201 0.36 3.05 5.01
CA LEU A 201 1.42 3.97 5.38
C LEU A 201 2.63 3.65 4.53
N MET A 202 3.11 4.60 3.74
CA MET A 202 4.25 4.40 2.86
C MET A 202 5.35 5.38 3.22
N GLN A 203 6.58 4.88 3.33
CA GLN A 203 7.78 5.69 3.24
C GLN A 203 8.16 5.82 1.77
N ALA A 204 8.31 7.06 1.31
CA ALA A 204 8.84 7.37 0.00
C ALA A 204 10.23 7.96 0.20
N ASP A 205 11.27 7.15 0.02
CA ASP A 205 12.65 7.58 0.22
C ASP A 205 13.50 7.23 -1.01
N HIS A 206 14.28 8.19 -1.51
CA HIS A 206 15.20 8.03 -2.64
C HIS A 206 14.66 7.24 -3.85
N GLY A 207 13.35 7.36 -4.14
CA GLY A 207 12.69 6.67 -5.25
C GLY A 207 12.16 5.26 -4.93
N ALA A 208 12.53 4.67 -3.79
CA ALA A 208 11.99 3.41 -3.30
C ALA A 208 10.75 3.67 -2.41
N LEU A 209 9.76 2.79 -2.54
CA LEU A 209 8.56 2.82 -1.73
C LEU A 209 8.62 1.65 -0.74
N ARG A 210 8.41 1.93 0.55
CA ARG A 210 8.41 0.91 1.61
C ARG A 210 7.15 1.02 2.45
N LEU A 211 6.59 -0.12 2.82
CA LEU A 211 5.41 -0.22 3.65
C LEU A 211 5.79 0.04 5.12
N GLY A 212 5.18 1.06 5.73
CA GLY A 212 5.29 1.34 7.15
C GLY A 212 4.10 0.82 7.97
N GLY A 213 2.96 0.54 7.33
CA GLY A 213 1.77 0.02 8.01
C GLY A 213 0.57 -0.19 7.10
N VAL A 214 -0.38 -1.00 7.58
CA VAL A 214 -1.67 -1.26 6.94
C VAL A 214 -2.76 -0.69 7.85
N SER A 215 -3.68 0.10 7.31
CA SER A 215 -4.76 0.66 8.13
C SER A 215 -5.71 -0.42 8.63
N SER A 216 -6.37 -0.17 9.76
CA SER A 216 -7.38 -1.10 10.30
C SER A 216 -8.56 -1.28 9.33
N GLU A 217 -8.89 -0.25 8.57
CA GLU A 217 -9.93 -0.24 7.56
C GLU A 217 -9.61 -1.22 6.42
N LEU A 218 -8.37 -1.19 5.92
CA LEU A 218 -7.90 -2.10 4.86
C LEU A 218 -7.74 -3.53 5.39
N TRP A 219 -7.17 -3.69 6.58
CA TRP A 219 -7.01 -5.01 7.19
C TRP A 219 -8.36 -5.68 7.48
N GLY A 220 -9.33 -4.91 8.00
CA GLY A 220 -10.68 -5.41 8.23
C GLY A 220 -11.36 -5.88 6.93
N LEU A 221 -11.15 -5.19 5.81
CA LEU A 221 -11.62 -5.65 4.50
C LEU A 221 -10.99 -7.00 4.11
N ILE A 222 -9.67 -7.14 4.29
CA ILE A 222 -8.94 -8.39 3.98
C ILE A 222 -9.47 -9.54 4.83
N VAL A 223 -9.68 -9.32 6.13
CA VAL A 223 -10.24 -10.32 7.04
C VAL A 223 -11.67 -10.69 6.65
N TYR A 224 -12.52 -9.70 6.33
CA TYR A 224 -13.88 -9.92 5.87
C TYR A 224 -13.92 -10.81 4.62
N LEU A 225 -13.12 -10.49 3.60
CA LEU A 225 -13.03 -11.26 2.37
C LEU A 225 -12.40 -12.65 2.58
N HIS A 226 -11.43 -12.77 3.49
CA HIS A 226 -10.83 -14.05 3.84
C HIS A 226 -11.84 -14.97 4.50
N ASN A 227 -12.60 -14.47 5.48
CA ASN A 227 -13.62 -15.24 6.17
C ASN A 227 -14.78 -15.64 5.26
N ALA A 228 -15.12 -14.81 4.27
CA ALA A 228 -16.14 -15.15 3.28
C ALA A 228 -15.71 -16.23 2.26
N ALA A 229 -14.40 -16.50 2.15
CA ALA A 229 -13.87 -17.50 1.22
C ALA A 229 -13.83 -18.93 1.81
N TYR A 230 -14.16 -19.09 3.10
CA TYR A 230 -14.23 -20.35 3.83
C TYR A 230 -15.64 -20.58 4.38
#